data_AF-A0A376Y537-F1
#
_entry.id   AF-A0A376Y537-F1
#
_cell.length_a   1.000
_cell.length_b   1.000
_cell.length_c   1.000
_cell.angle_alpha   90.00
_cell.angle_beta   90.00
_cell.angle_gamma   90.00
#
_symmetry.space_group_name_H-M   'P 1'
#
loop_
_entity.id
_entity.type
_entity.pdbx_description
1 polymer ?
#
loop_
_entity_poly.entity_id
_entity_poly.type
_entity_poly.pdbx_seq_one_letter_code
_entity_poly.pdbx_strand_id
1 'polypeptide(L)'
;MAQGYRSVVGQRETRITLSWLAALSVLLLLLCTPYENDFIAGYLVPVFFIIFTLGVGKLRYPFLNLTWAVSTLCLLNYNQNFLQGVETEYSLAFILAVLISFSVCLLYMVRIYHRSEWLNRRWHLQALTDPLTLLPNFRALETSAGARGGQEFLLPAH
;
A
#
# COMPACT_ATOMS: atom_id res chain seq x y z
N MET A 1 21.99 -18.03 -10.04
CA MET A 1 21.58 -17.59 -8.69
C MET A 1 20.48 -16.51 -8.66
N ALA A 2 20.20 -15.78 -9.75
CA ALA A 2 19.16 -14.73 -9.77
C ALA A 2 17.69 -15.23 -9.70
N GLN A 3 17.43 -16.51 -9.99
CA GLN A 3 16.08 -17.11 -9.97
C GLN A 3 15.55 -17.31 -8.53
N GLY A 4 16.44 -17.68 -7.59
CA GLY A 4 16.06 -17.92 -6.18
C GLY A 4 15.72 -16.62 -5.43
N TYR A 5 16.47 -15.55 -5.65
CA TYR A 5 16.27 -14.26 -4.97
C TYR A 5 14.91 -13.62 -5.30
N ARG A 6 14.44 -13.76 -6.55
CA ARG A 6 13.15 -13.23 -7.02
C ARG A 6 11.95 -13.90 -6.34
N SER A 7 12.07 -15.19 -6.00
CA SER A 7 11.00 -15.95 -5.34
C SER A 7 10.85 -15.61 -3.85
N VAL A 8 11.95 -15.37 -3.14
CA VAL A 8 11.95 -15.00 -1.72
C VAL A 8 11.42 -13.59 -1.50
N VAL A 9 11.77 -12.63 -2.37
CA VAL A 9 11.25 -11.26 -2.34
C VAL A 9 9.72 -11.26 -2.56
N GLY A 10 9.23 -11.98 -3.57
CA GLY A 10 7.79 -12.09 -3.83
C GLY A 10 7.00 -12.74 -2.68
N GLN A 11 7.57 -13.75 -2.01
CA GLN A 11 6.94 -14.35 -0.82
C GLN A 11 6.86 -13.36 0.35
N ARG A 12 7.86 -12.51 0.56
CA ARG A 12 7.85 -11.50 1.63
C ARG A 12 6.79 -10.42 1.40
N GLU A 13 6.65 -9.95 0.17
CA GLU A 13 5.63 -8.96 -0.21
C GLU A 13 4.21 -9.51 -0.04
N THR A 14 4.01 -10.78 -0.42
CA THR A 14 2.72 -11.48 -0.25
C THR A 14 2.38 -11.68 1.22
N ARG A 15 3.35 -12.04 2.08
CA ARG A 15 3.14 -12.17 3.53
C ARG A 15 2.76 -10.84 4.18
N ILE A 16 3.39 -9.74 3.77
CA ILE A 16 3.05 -8.41 4.29
C ILE A 16 1.63 -8.03 3.86
N THR A 17 1.28 -8.26 2.60
CA THR A 17 -0.06 -8.06 2.05
C THR A 17 -1.12 -8.88 2.82
N LEU A 18 -0.84 -10.16 3.07
CA LEU A 18 -1.74 -11.04 3.84
C LEU A 18 -1.86 -10.60 5.30
N SER A 19 -0.77 -10.22 5.94
CA SER A 19 -0.81 -9.71 7.32
C SER A 19 -1.63 -8.43 7.45
N TRP A 20 -1.55 -7.55 6.45
CA TRP A 20 -2.36 -6.33 6.40
C TRP A 20 -3.84 -6.65 6.15
N LEU A 21 -4.14 -7.57 5.23
CA LEU A 21 -5.53 -8.02 4.99
C LEU A 21 -6.14 -8.66 6.23
N ALA A 22 -5.35 -9.48 6.95
CA ALA A 22 -5.77 -10.08 8.21
C ALA A 22 -6.06 -9.00 9.26
N ALA A 23 -5.15 -8.03 9.45
CA ALA A 23 -5.35 -6.91 10.38
C ALA A 23 -6.61 -6.09 10.03
N LEU A 24 -6.83 -5.81 8.75
CA LEU A 24 -8.03 -5.10 8.27
C LEU A 24 -9.30 -5.92 8.51
N SER A 25 -9.27 -7.23 8.25
CA SER A 25 -10.43 -8.11 8.48
C SER A 25 -10.80 -8.19 9.96
N VAL A 26 -9.81 -8.30 10.85
CA VAL A 26 -10.01 -8.30 12.31
C VAL A 26 -10.60 -6.96 12.76
N LEU A 27 -10.09 -5.84 12.24
CA LEU A 27 -10.60 -4.52 12.57
C LEU A 27 -12.05 -4.32 12.07
N LEU A 28 -12.37 -4.78 10.86
CA LEU A 28 -13.75 -4.72 10.33
C LEU A 28 -14.72 -5.56 11.15
N LEU A 29 -14.32 -6.77 11.56
CA LEU A 29 -15.12 -7.60 12.45
C LEU A 29 -15.35 -6.89 13.79
N LEU A 30 -14.32 -6.24 14.35
CA LEU A 30 -14.42 -5.47 15.59
C LEU A 30 -15.35 -4.25 15.45
N LEU A 31 -15.33 -3.54 14.30
CA LEU A 31 -16.22 -2.40 14.05
C LEU A 31 -17.66 -2.82 13.73
N CYS A 32 -17.87 -4.02 13.18
CA CYS A 32 -19.21 -4.55 12.88
C CYS A 32 -19.84 -5.29 14.07
N THR A 33 -19.07 -5.64 15.11
CA THR A 33 -19.64 -6.15 16.34
C THR A 33 -20.35 -5.04 17.12
N PRO A 34 -21.61 -5.24 17.54
CA PRO A 34 -22.34 -4.27 18.33
C PRO A 34 -21.73 -4.20 19.74
N TYR A 35 -20.81 -3.27 19.95
CA TYR A 35 -20.28 -2.95 21.28
C TYR A 35 -21.21 -1.92 21.93
N GLU A 36 -21.76 -2.23 23.11
CA GLU A 36 -22.62 -1.32 23.90
C GLU A 36 -21.87 -0.12 24.52
N ASN A 37 -20.68 0.22 24.03
CA ASN A 37 -19.83 1.22 24.66
C ASN A 37 -19.44 2.31 23.63
N ASP A 38 -20.18 3.43 23.66
CA ASP A 38 -20.03 4.57 22.74
C ASP A 38 -18.60 5.12 22.66
N PHE A 39 -17.82 4.98 23.74
CA PHE A 39 -16.43 5.40 23.79
C PHE A 39 -15.52 4.64 22.84
N ILE A 40 -15.83 3.38 22.51
CA ILE A 40 -14.97 2.53 21.67
C ILE A 40 -15.15 2.87 20.18
N ALA A 41 -16.35 3.26 19.75
CA ALA A 41 -16.63 3.59 18.35
C ALA A 41 -15.86 4.83 17.86
N GLY A 42 -15.72 5.86 18.71
CA GLY A 42 -15.05 7.12 18.36
C GLY A 42 -13.56 6.99 18.04
N TYR A 43 -12.84 6.09 18.71
CA TYR A 43 -11.41 5.87 18.47
C TYR A 43 -11.11 4.83 17.39
N LEU A 44 -12.03 3.89 17.19
CA LEU A 44 -11.89 2.86 16.17
C LEU A 44 -11.90 3.43 14.73
N VAL A 45 -12.64 4.53 14.51
CA VAL A 45 -12.72 5.20 13.20
C VAL A 45 -11.37 5.80 12.75
N PRO A 46 -10.66 6.63 13.54
CA PRO A 46 -9.30 7.08 13.21
C PRO A 46 -8.29 5.94 13.00
N VAL A 47 -8.37 4.87 13.80
CA VAL A 47 -7.49 3.70 13.66
C VAL A 47 -7.73 3.00 12.32
N PHE A 48 -8.99 2.83 11.93
CA PHE A 48 -9.37 2.31 10.62
C PHE A 48 -8.77 3.13 9.47
N PHE A 49 -8.84 4.46 9.56
CA PHE A 49 -8.23 5.36 8.57
C PHE A 49 -6.70 5.22 8.48
N ILE A 50 -6.01 5.07 9.61
CA ILE A 50 -4.54 4.91 9.63
C ILE A 50 -4.13 3.58 8.96
N ILE A 51 -4.81 2.47 9.27
CA ILE A 51 -4.51 1.16 8.66
C ILE A 51 -4.70 1.20 7.15
N PHE A 52 -5.76 1.85 6.68
CA PHE A 52 -6.01 2.03 5.24
C PHE A 52 -4.91 2.84 4.56
N THR A 53 -4.46 3.93 5.20
CA THR A 53 -3.37 4.78 4.69
C THR A 53 -2.05 4.02 4.59
N LEU A 54 -1.73 3.18 5.59
CA LEU A 54 -0.55 2.32 5.56
C LEU A 54 -0.61 1.25 4.46
N GLY A 55 -1.82 0.86 4.02
CA GLY A 55 -2.03 -0.09 2.93
C GLY A 55 -1.71 0.45 1.54
N VAL A 56 -1.83 1.77 1.33
CA VAL A 56 -1.67 2.44 0.02
C VAL A 56 -0.31 2.17 -0.62
N GLY A 57 0.75 2.06 0.18
CA GLY A 57 2.11 1.83 -0.32
C GLY A 57 2.47 0.38 -0.61
N LYS A 58 1.62 -0.62 -0.29
CA LYS A 58 2.00 -2.04 -0.37
C LYS A 58 1.09 -2.93 -1.20
N LEU A 59 -0.10 -2.44 -1.57
CA LEU A 59 -1.13 -3.23 -2.25
C LEU A 59 -1.32 -2.82 -3.70
N ARG A 60 -1.77 -3.78 -4.51
CA ARG A 60 -2.12 -3.54 -5.91
C ARG A 60 -3.40 -2.68 -6.02
N TYR A 61 -3.36 -1.71 -6.94
CA TYR A 61 -4.39 -0.73 -7.25
C TYR A 61 -5.85 -1.22 -7.18
N PRO A 62 -6.26 -2.30 -7.89
CA PRO A 62 -7.67 -2.71 -7.90
C PRO A 62 -8.09 -3.31 -6.56
N PHE A 63 -7.18 -3.97 -5.84
CA PHE A 63 -7.49 -4.61 -4.57
C PHE A 63 -7.76 -3.56 -3.50
N LEU A 64 -6.94 -2.52 -3.39
CA LEU A 64 -7.14 -1.49 -2.36
C LEU A 64 -8.49 -0.78 -2.53
N ASN A 65 -8.87 -0.45 -3.76
CA ASN A 65 -10.15 0.20 -4.03
C ASN A 65 -11.34 -0.74 -3.74
N LEU A 66 -11.23 -2.03 -4.08
CA LEU A 66 -12.25 -3.03 -3.74
C LEU A 66 -12.38 -3.21 -2.22
N THR A 67 -11.25 -3.36 -1.51
CA THR A 67 -11.28 -3.50 -0.05
C THR A 67 -11.84 -2.24 0.61
N TRP A 68 -11.52 -1.05 0.10
CA TRP A 68 -12.12 0.21 0.56
C TRP A 68 -13.64 0.23 0.37
N ALA A 69 -14.12 -0.06 -0.84
CA ALA A 69 -15.56 -0.08 -1.14
C ALA A 69 -16.32 -1.11 -0.30
N VAL A 70 -15.76 -2.32 -0.11
CA VAL A 70 -16.37 -3.36 0.74
C VAL A 70 -16.39 -2.91 2.20
N SER A 71 -15.31 -2.28 2.67
CA SER A 71 -15.20 -1.80 4.05
C SER A 71 -16.20 -0.69 4.35
N THR A 72 -16.33 0.30 3.45
CA THR A 72 -17.29 1.40 3.61
C THR A 72 -18.73 0.89 3.53
N LEU A 73 -19.05 -0.01 2.59
CA LEU A 73 -20.36 -0.66 2.51
C LEU A 73 -20.69 -1.45 3.78
N CYS A 74 -19.74 -2.22 4.32
CA CYS A 74 -19.96 -2.94 5.58
C CYS A 74 -20.19 -1.97 6.75
N LEU A 75 -19.40 -0.89 6.84
CA LEU A 75 -19.60 0.14 7.87
C LEU A 75 -21.00 0.75 7.81
N LEU A 76 -21.45 1.12 6.60
CA LEU A 76 -22.75 1.76 6.36
C LEU A 76 -23.93 0.83 6.64
N ASN A 77 -23.80 -0.47 6.32
CA ASN A 77 -24.91 -1.41 6.38
C ASN A 77 -25.01 -2.19 7.70
N TYR A 78 -23.88 -2.51 8.34
CA TYR A 78 -23.84 -3.37 9.53
C TYR A 78 -23.63 -2.62 10.84
N ASN A 79 -23.18 -1.37 10.83
CA ASN A 79 -23.02 -0.61 12.07
C ASN A 79 -24.32 0.12 12.42
N GLN A 80 -25.28 -0.62 13.01
CA GLN A 80 -26.53 -0.04 13.49
C GLN A 80 -26.30 1.03 14.56
N ASN A 81 -25.26 0.90 15.40
CA ASN A 81 -24.87 1.94 16.38
C ASN A 81 -24.40 3.25 15.73
N PHE A 82 -23.96 3.22 14.46
CA PHE A 82 -23.54 4.40 13.72
C PHE A 82 -24.71 5.23 13.19
N LEU A 83 -25.82 4.57 12.85
CA LEU A 83 -27.04 5.19 12.35
C LEU A 83 -28.08 5.42 13.46
N GLN A 84 -27.99 4.65 14.56
CA GLN A 84 -28.95 4.66 15.65
C GLN A 84 -28.41 5.34 16.93
N GLY A 85 -27.08 5.42 17.11
CA GLY A 85 -26.43 6.24 18.15
C GLY A 85 -26.19 7.70 17.72
N VAL A 86 -26.44 8.02 16.44
CA VAL A 86 -26.38 9.37 15.88
C VAL A 86 -27.81 9.91 15.77
N GLU A 87 -28.37 10.37 16.88
CA GLU A 87 -29.71 10.98 16.93
C GLU A 87 -29.79 12.37 16.22
N THR A 88 -28.75 12.78 15.49
CA THR A 88 -28.71 14.08 14.82
C THR A 88 -28.22 13.98 13.37
N GLU A 89 -28.98 14.56 12.44
CA GLU A 89 -28.67 14.65 11.01
C GLU A 89 -27.26 15.22 10.75
N TYR A 90 -26.79 16.11 11.64
CA TYR A 90 -25.49 16.77 11.57
C TYR A 90 -24.30 15.82 11.74
N SER A 91 -24.36 14.88 12.69
CA SER A 91 -23.27 13.94 12.92
C SER A 91 -23.12 12.94 11.77
N LEU A 92 -24.23 12.55 11.15
CA LEU A 92 -24.22 11.72 9.95
C LEU A 92 -23.56 12.46 8.77
N ALA A 93 -23.96 13.70 8.52
CA ALA A 93 -23.36 14.53 7.47
C ALA A 93 -21.85 14.71 7.68
N PHE A 94 -21.42 14.93 8.91
CA PHE A 94 -20.00 15.03 9.27
C PHE A 94 -19.24 13.75 8.94
N ILE A 95 -19.75 12.57 9.32
CA ILE A 95 -19.05 11.32 9.05
C ILE A 95 -19.02 11.03 7.54
N LEU A 96 -20.13 11.26 6.83
CA LEU A 96 -20.14 11.11 5.38
C LEU A 96 -19.11 12.02 4.71
N ALA A 97 -18.94 13.27 5.17
CA ALA A 97 -17.91 14.17 4.67
C ALA A 97 -16.49 13.62 4.93
N VAL A 98 -16.24 13.04 6.11
CA VAL A 98 -14.95 12.40 6.43
C VAL A 98 -14.72 11.17 5.54
N LEU A 99 -15.73 10.32 5.32
CA LEU A 99 -15.64 9.16 4.42
C LEU A 99 -15.37 9.57 2.96
N ILE A 100 -16.04 10.62 2.47
CA ILE A 100 -15.84 11.13 1.11
C ILE A 100 -14.44 11.74 0.96
N SER A 101 -14.01 12.61 1.90
CA SER A 101 -12.68 13.23 1.85
C SER A 101 -11.57 12.19 1.89
N PHE A 102 -11.72 11.15 2.71
CA PHE A 102 -10.77 10.06 2.78
C PHE A 102 -10.78 9.19 1.52
N SER A 103 -11.96 8.92 0.94
CA SER A 103 -12.06 8.21 -0.35
C SER A 103 -11.28 8.94 -1.44
N VAL A 104 -11.44 10.26 -1.52
CA VAL A 104 -10.71 11.11 -2.48
C VAL A 104 -9.21 11.12 -2.17
N CYS A 105 -8.83 11.23 -0.88
CA CYS A 105 -7.43 11.18 -0.45
C CYS A 105 -6.75 9.86 -0.83
N LEU A 106 -7.39 8.72 -0.55
CA LEU A 106 -6.90 7.40 -0.93
C LEU A 106 -6.76 7.27 -2.44
N LEU A 107 -7.79 7.63 -3.20
CA LEU A 107 -7.74 7.56 -4.67
C LEU A 107 -6.61 8.43 -5.22
N TYR A 108 -6.44 9.64 -4.67
CA TYR A 108 -5.36 10.55 -5.06
C TYR A 108 -3.97 9.96 -4.75
N MET A 109 -3.76 9.49 -3.51
CA MET A 109 -2.50 8.91 -3.06
C MET A 109 -2.14 7.66 -3.86
N VAL A 110 -3.12 6.82 -4.21
CA VAL A 110 -2.91 5.65 -5.06
C VAL A 110 -2.48 6.05 -6.48
N ARG A 111 -3.13 7.06 -7.07
CA ARG A 111 -2.81 7.54 -8.42
C ARG A 111 -1.42 8.18 -8.50
N ILE A 112 -1.07 9.01 -7.52
CA ILE A 112 0.25 9.65 -7.48
C ILE A 112 1.35 8.63 -7.22
N TYR A 113 1.11 7.62 -6.37
CA TYR A 113 2.07 6.57 -6.09
C TYR A 113 2.41 5.75 -7.34
N HIS A 114 1.39 5.32 -8.11
CA HIS A 114 1.63 4.58 -9.35
C HIS A 114 2.42 5.41 -10.38
N ARG A 115 2.08 6.69 -10.51
CA ARG A 115 2.83 7.61 -11.38
C ARG A 115 4.26 7.78 -10.89
N SER A 116 4.46 7.88 -9.57
CA SER A 116 5.76 8.00 -8.93
C SER A 116 6.62 6.78 -9.17
N GLU A 117 6.10 5.56 -9.02
CA GLU A 117 6.86 4.34 -9.32
C GLU A 117 7.28 4.26 -10.80
N TRP A 118 6.38 4.62 -11.70
CA TRP A 118 6.68 4.62 -13.13
C TRP A 118 7.74 5.67 -13.49
N LEU A 119 7.65 6.88 -12.91
CA LEU A 119 8.65 7.93 -13.08
C LEU A 119 9.99 7.50 -12.46
N ASN A 120 9.98 6.91 -11.27
CA ASN A 120 11.18 6.45 -10.59
C ASN A 120 11.90 5.35 -11.39
N ARG A 121 11.15 4.43 -12.02
CA ARG A 121 11.71 3.44 -12.95
C ARG A 121 12.37 4.10 -14.16
N ARG A 122 11.73 5.12 -14.74
CA ARG A 122 12.30 5.89 -15.86
C ARG A 122 13.55 6.67 -15.45
N TRP A 123 13.52 7.33 -14.30
CA TRP A 123 14.67 8.05 -13.75
C TRP A 123 15.84 7.10 -13.46
N HIS A 124 15.57 5.90 -12.96
CA HIS A 124 16.60 4.88 -12.80
C HIS A 124 17.23 4.46 -14.13
N LEU A 125 16.43 4.27 -15.19
CA LEU A 125 16.94 3.95 -16.53
C LEU A 125 17.75 5.11 -17.13
N GLN A 126 17.31 6.35 -16.88
CA GLN A 126 17.99 7.56 -17.34
C GLN A 126 19.27 7.83 -16.53
N ALA A 127 19.35 7.44 -15.26
CA ALA A 127 20.57 7.56 -14.46
C ALA A 127 21.69 6.61 -14.94
N LEU A 128 21.34 5.52 -15.62
CA LEU A 128 22.27 4.52 -16.15
C LEU A 128 22.70 4.79 -17.60
N THR A 129 22.08 5.77 -18.28
CA THR A 129 22.34 6.07 -19.70
C THR A 129 22.69 7.54 -19.84
N ASP A 130 23.87 7.87 -20.37
CA ASP A 130 24.25 9.26 -20.59
C ASP A 130 23.47 9.84 -21.78
N PRO A 131 22.72 10.95 -21.61
CA PRO A 131 21.94 11.55 -22.69
C PRO A 131 22.78 12.13 -23.83
N LEU A 132 24.07 12.46 -23.61
CA LEU A 132 24.90 13.07 -24.65
C LEU A 132 25.52 12.05 -25.61
N THR A 133 25.88 10.88 -25.10
CA THR A 133 26.58 9.85 -25.88
C THR A 133 25.73 8.63 -26.16
N LEU A 134 24.57 8.48 -25.49
CA LEU A 134 23.73 7.28 -25.53
C LEU A 134 24.47 6.01 -25.06
N LEU A 135 25.68 6.16 -24.48
CA LEU A 135 26.44 5.08 -23.88
C LEU A 135 26.00 4.82 -22.43
N PRO A 136 26.24 3.61 -21.91
CA PRO A 136 26.06 3.31 -20.49
C PRO A 136 26.90 4.27 -19.62
N ASN A 137 26.27 4.88 -18.61
CA ASN A 137 26.93 5.79 -17.69
C ASN A 137 28.04 5.07 -16.90
N PHE A 138 29.00 5.79 -16.31
CA PHE A 138 30.05 5.21 -15.46
C PHE A 138 29.48 4.35 -14.33
N ARG A 139 28.30 4.72 -13.82
CA ARG A 139 27.53 3.96 -12.82
C ARG A 139 27.05 2.58 -13.33
N ALA A 140 26.80 2.46 -14.63
CA ALA A 140 26.51 1.19 -15.28
C ALA A 140 27.79 0.36 -15.50
N LEU A 141 28.93 1.01 -15.79
CA LEU A 141 30.22 0.35 -15.93
C LEU A 141 30.76 -0.19 -14.60
N GLU A 142 30.65 0.54 -13.48
CA GLU A 142 31.10 0.05 -12.16
C GLU A 142 30.31 -1.19 -11.72
N THR A 143 29.00 -1.22 -11.97
CA THR A 143 28.16 -2.39 -11.65
C THR A 143 28.50 -3.59 -12.53
N SER A 144 28.84 -3.36 -13.80
CA SER A 144 29.26 -4.40 -14.76
C SER A 144 30.66 -4.94 -14.46
N ALA A 145 31.59 -4.04 -14.13
CA ALA A 145 32.98 -4.36 -13.80
C ALA A 145 33.09 -5.07 -12.45
N GLY A 146 32.34 -4.62 -11.44
CA GLY A 146 32.25 -5.30 -10.14
C GLY A 146 31.65 -6.70 -10.24
N ALA A 147 30.66 -6.89 -11.13
CA ALA A 147 30.09 -8.21 -11.41
C ALA A 147 31.08 -9.16 -12.11
N ARG A 148 31.93 -8.64 -13.01
CA ARG A 148 33.00 -9.44 -13.67
C ARG A 148 34.17 -9.73 -12.74
N GLY A 149 34.62 -8.77 -11.93
CA GLY A 149 35.67 -8.99 -10.93
C GLY A 149 35.29 -10.03 -9.86
N GLY A 150 34.00 -10.13 -9.54
CA GLY A 150 33.48 -11.21 -8.69
C GLY A 150 33.41 -12.59 -9.37
N GLN A 151 33.32 -12.65 -10.70
CA GLN A 151 33.38 -13.90 -11.46
C GLN A 151 34.82 -14.40 -11.66
N GLU A 152 35.79 -13.51 -11.85
CA GLU A 152 37.21 -13.89 -11.93
C GLU A 152 37.75 -14.41 -10.59
N PHE A 153 37.19 -13.97 -9.45
CA PHE A 153 37.56 -14.50 -8.13
C PHE A 153 36.97 -15.89 -7.83
N LEU A 154 35.95 -16.34 -8.58
CA LEU A 154 35.30 -17.64 -8.40
C LEU A 154 35.74 -18.72 -9.41
N LEU A 155 36.62 -18.37 -10.36
CA LEU A 155 37.33 -19.36 -11.15
C LEU A 155 38.62 -19.73 -10.41
N PRO A 156 38.76 -20.98 -9.90
CA PRO A 156 40.09 -21.45 -9.56
C PRO A 156 40.91 -21.45 -10.84
N ALA A 157 42.11 -20.87 -10.77
CA ALA A 157 43.12 -21.17 -11.76
C ALA A 157 43.35 -22.68 -11.75
N HIS A 158 43.18 -23.30 -12.92
CA HIS A 158 43.32 -24.73 -13.28
C HIS A 158 42.03 -25.55 -13.34
#